data_AF-A0A5K1DGB8-F1
#
_entry.id   AF-A0A5K1DGB8-F1
#
_cell.length_a   1.000
_cell.length_b   1.000
_cell.length_c   1.000
_cell.angle_alpha   90.00
_cell.angle_beta   90.00
_cell.angle_gamma   90.00
#
_symmetry.space_group_name_H-M   'P 1'
#
loop_
_entity.id
_entity.type
_entity.pdbx_description
1 polymer ?
#
loop_
_entity_poly.entity_id
_entity_poly.type
_entity_poly.pdbx_seq_one_letter_code
_entity_poly.pdbx_strand_id
1 'polypeptide(L)' 'GVCGCDRFTSSSIGSVIQMIIRREGYAGLMRGWRPRMLFHAPAAAICWSTYEAAKAFFQEINDNDTILS' A
#
# COMPACT_ATOMS: atom_id res chain seq x y z
N GLY A 1 -20.67 -4.48 -37.47
CA GLY A 1 -21.11 -4.82 -36.12
C GLY A 1 -19.91 -5.16 -35.28
N VAL A 2 -19.76 -4.48 -34.15
CA VAL A 2 -19.13 -5.00 -32.92
C VAL A 2 -19.77 -4.21 -31.78
N CYS A 3 -20.91 -4.71 -31.33
CA CYS A 3 -21.50 -4.32 -30.06
C CYS A 3 -20.67 -4.98 -28.96
N GLY A 4 -20.35 -4.24 -27.89
CA GLY A 4 -19.75 -4.82 -26.69
C GLY A 4 -18.81 -3.89 -25.94
N CYS A 5 -19.17 -2.62 -25.75
CA CYS A 5 -18.62 -1.90 -24.61
C CYS A 5 -19.22 -2.57 -23.37
N ASP A 6 -18.48 -3.44 -22.69
CA ASP A 6 -18.86 -3.97 -21.38
C ASP A 6 -18.99 -2.78 -20.41
N ARG A 7 -20.18 -2.21 -20.37
CA ARG A 7 -20.57 -1.19 -19.40
C ARG A 7 -20.65 -1.90 -18.06
N PHE A 8 -19.60 -1.78 -17.25
CA PHE A 8 -19.65 -2.09 -15.81
C PHE A 8 -20.54 -1.07 -15.08
N THR A 9 -21.81 -1.03 -15.46
CA THR A 9 -22.87 -0.28 -14.78
C THR A 9 -23.21 -1.09 -13.54
N SER A 10 -22.67 -0.69 -12.39
CA SER A 10 -22.93 -1.30 -11.07
C SER A 10 -22.57 -2.80 -10.93
N SER A 11 -21.30 -3.16 -11.20
CA SER A 11 -20.75 -4.44 -10.77
C SER A 11 -19.88 -4.21 -9.54
N SER A 12 -20.18 -4.86 -8.42
CA SER A 12 -19.30 -4.82 -7.24
C SER A 12 -17.85 -5.14 -7.63
N ILE A 13 -16.89 -4.43 -7.03
CA ILE A 13 -15.44 -4.64 -7.24
C ILE A 13 -15.05 -6.11 -7.12
N GLY A 14 -15.71 -6.86 -6.23
CA GLY A 14 -15.51 -8.31 -6.08
C GLY A 14 -15.85 -9.13 -7.32
N SER A 15 -16.93 -8.78 -8.04
CA SER A 15 -17.32 -9.47 -9.29
C SER A 15 -16.28 -9.27 -10.39
N VAL A 16 -15.76 -8.04 -10.50
CA VAL A 16 -14.70 -7.70 -11.45
C VAL A 16 -13.40 -8.42 -11.11
N ILE A 17 -12.99 -8.43 -9.84
CA ILE A 17 -11.83 -9.18 -9.35
C ILE A 17 -11.98 -10.67 -9.65
N GLN A 18 -13.14 -11.27 -9.37
CA GLN A 18 -13.40 -12.68 -9.63
C GLN A 18 -13.34 -13.03 -11.13
N MET A 19 -13.81 -12.12 -11.99
CA MET A 19 -13.70 -12.26 -13.44
C MET A 19 -12.25 -12.22 -13.91
N ILE A 20 -11.44 -11.28 -13.39
CA ILE A 20 -10.01 -11.15 -13.71
C ILE A 20 -9.25 -12.41 -13.27
N ILE A 21 -9.50 -12.90 -12.04
CA ILE A 21 -8.87 -14.13 -11.53
C ILE A 21 -9.26 -15.33 -12.37
N ARG A 22 -10.52 -15.45 -12.83
CA ARG A 22 -10.94 -16.56 -13.70
C ARG A 22 -10.32 -16.52 -15.09
N ARG A 23 -10.01 -15.33 -15.63
CA ARG A 23 -9.45 -15.17 -16.99
C ARG A 23 -7.92 -15.25 -17.03
N GLU A 24 -7.24 -14.57 -16.10
CA GLU A 24 -5.77 -14.44 -16.11
C GLU A 24 -5.10 -14.98 -14.83
N GLY A 25 -5.87 -15.54 -13.90
CA GLY A 25 -5.37 -16.02 -12.62
C GLY A 25 -4.98 -14.90 -11.66
N TYR A 26 -4.37 -15.30 -10.54
CA TYR A 26 -3.85 -14.37 -9.54
C TYR A 26 -2.71 -13.48 -10.09
N ALA A 27 -1.99 -13.95 -11.11
CA ALA A 27 -0.91 -13.21 -11.74
C ALA A 27 -1.38 -11.93 -12.43
N GLY A 28 -2.57 -11.94 -13.06
CA GLY A 28 -3.18 -10.76 -13.68
C GLY A 28 -3.45 -9.64 -12.68
N LEU A 29 -3.95 -10.00 -11.48
CA LEU A 29 -4.18 -9.04 -10.40
C LEU A 29 -2.86 -8.47 -9.84
N MET A 30 -1.88 -9.34 -9.65
CA MET A 30 -0.56 -8.98 -9.10
C MET A 30 0.24 -8.08 -10.06
N ARG A 31 0.05 -8.21 -11.37
CA ARG A 31 0.74 -7.37 -12.37
C ARG A 31 0.35 -5.89 -12.29
N GLY A 32 -0.87 -5.57 -11.84
CA GLY A 32 -1.32 -4.19 -11.61
C GLY A 32 -1.09 -3.68 -10.18
N TRP A 33 -1.21 -4.55 -9.18
CA TRP A 33 -1.06 -4.13 -7.77
C TRP A 33 0.40 -3.93 -7.35
N ARG A 34 1.32 -4.78 -7.83
CA ARG A 34 2.76 -4.70 -7.51
C ARG A 34 3.39 -3.34 -7.85
N PRO A 35 3.23 -2.76 -9.06
CA PRO A 35 3.83 -1.46 -9.36
C PRO A 35 3.29 -0.37 -8.42
N ARG A 36 2.00 -0.39 -8.09
CA ARG A 36 1.41 0.58 -7.15
C ARG A 36 2.05 0.48 -5.77
N MET A 37 2.22 -0.73 -5.25
CA MET A 37 2.87 -0.96 -3.95
C MET A 37 4.34 -0.49 -3.96
N LEU A 38 5.07 -0.76 -5.04
CA LEU A 38 6.47 -0.35 -5.18
C LEU A 38 6.65 1.18 -5.20
N PHE A 39 5.71 1.91 -5.80
CA PHE A 39 5.74 3.39 -5.78
C PHE A 39 5.41 3.98 -4.41
N HIS A 40 4.59 3.30 -3.60
CA HIS A 40 4.26 3.75 -2.23
C HIS A 40 5.29 3.33 -1.18
N ALA A 41 6.10 2.30 -1.46
CA ALA A 41 7.15 1.81 -0.58
C ALA A 41 8.15 2.90 -0.10
N PRO A 42 8.72 3.77 -0.96
CA PRO A 42 9.68 4.77 -0.50
C PRO A 42 9.07 5.82 0.44
N ALA A 43 7.84 6.28 0.20
CA ALA A 43 7.17 7.22 1.09
C ALA A 43 6.87 6.59 2.46
N ALA A 44 6.44 5.32 2.48
CA ALA A 44 6.23 4.57 3.72
C ALA A 44 7.54 4.36 4.49
N ALA A 45 8.64 4.04 3.78
CA ALA A 45 9.96 3.87 4.38
C ALA A 45 10.45 5.17 5.04
N ILE A 46 10.35 6.31 4.34
CA ILE A 46 10.75 7.63 4.90
C ILE A 46 9.94 7.96 6.14
N CYS A 47 8.62 7.74 6.10
CA CYS A 47 7.74 7.98 7.25
C CYS A 47 8.17 7.17 8.47
N TRP A 48 8.43 5.86 8.28
CA TRP A 48 8.92 4.99 9.34
C TRP A 48 10.28 5.42 9.86
N SER A 49 11.25 5.68 8.98
CA SER A 49 12.58 6.17 9.38
C SER A 49 12.51 7.48 10.16
N THR A 50 11.63 8.40 9.77
CA THR A 50 11.45 9.69 10.46
C THR A 50 10.84 9.47 11.84
N TYR A 51 9.84 8.60 11.95
CA TYR A 51 9.20 8.26 13.21
C TYR A 51 10.19 7.62 14.19
N GLU A 52 10.99 6.65 13.73
CA GLU A 52 12.00 6.00 14.57
C GLU A 52 13.12 6.97 14.99
N ALA A 53 13.58 7.83 14.08
CA ALA A 53 14.56 8.85 14.41
C ALA A 53 14.02 9.81 15.47
N ALA A 54 12.82 10.36 15.28
CA ALA A 54 12.19 11.24 16.25
C ALA A 54 12.00 10.56 17.61
N LYS A 55 11.55 9.30 17.62
CA LYS A 55 11.39 8.53 18.86
C LYS A 55 12.73 8.33 19.57
N ALA A 56 13.81 8.00 18.85
CA ALA A 56 15.14 7.85 19.43
C ALA A 56 15.64 9.16 20.06
N PHE A 57 15.44 10.30 19.40
CA PHE A 57 15.80 11.61 19.96
C PHE A 57 14.99 11.93 21.23
N PHE A 58 13.69 11.66 21.24
CA PHE A 58 12.85 11.89 22.43
C PHE A 58 13.22 10.97 23.60
N GLN A 59 13.53 9.71 23.32
CA GLN A 59 13.97 8.76 24.36
C GLN A 59 15.31 9.18 24.95
N GLU A 60 16.26 9.58 24.10
CA GLU A 60 17.56 10.09 24.57
C GLU A 60 17.39 11.31 25.49
N ILE A 61 16.56 12.30 25.13
CA ILE A 61 16.31 13.47 26.00
C ILE A 61 15.70 13.04 27.35
N ASN A 62 14.72 12.14 27.33
CA ASN A 62 14.05 11.68 28.54
C ASN A 62 14.99 10.86 29.46
N ASP A 63 15.83 10.00 28.91
CA ASP A 63 16.86 9.26 29.68
C ASP A 63 17.90 10.21 30.28
N ASN A 64 18.30 11.28 29.57
CA ASN A 64 19.23 12.29 30.10
C ASN A 64 18.65 13.08 31.28
N ASP A 65 17.35 13.40 31.26
CA ASP A 65 16.67 14.06 32.39
C ASP A 65 16.55 13.13 33.61
N THR A 66 16.58 11.81 33.42
CA THR A 66 16.50 10.84 34.55
C THR A 66 17.83 10.61 35.25
N ILE A 67 18.96 10.90 34.59
CA ILE A 67 20.33 10.75 35.16
C ILE A 67 20.76 12.00 35.94
N LEU A 68 20.12 13.16 35.70
CA LEU A 68 20.41 14.44 36.35
C LEU A 68 19.50 14.75 37.56
N SER A 69 18.62 13.81 37.95
CA SER A 69 17.72 13.88 39.13
C SER A 69 18.15 12.84 40.16
#